data_AF-A0A453C7S8-F1
#
_entry.id   AF-A0A453C7S8-F1
#
_cell.length_a   1.000
_cell.length_b   1.000
_cell.length_c   1.000
_cell.angle_alpha   90.00
_cell.angle_beta   90.00
_cell.angle_gamma   90.00
#
_symmetry.space_group_name_H-M   'P 1'
#
loop_
_entity.id
_entity.type
_entity.pdbx_description
1 polymer ?
#
loop_
_entity_poly.entity_id
_entity_poly.type
_entity_poly.pdbx_seq_one_letter_code
_entity_poly.pdbx_strand_id
1 'polypeptide(L)'
;MQRGAEAVHAANPRVLVILSGLSFDNDLAFLNSRQVSLSFARKAAFEVHWYSFSNGQEWAAGSPNEVCARIGASVSRRALYLLDQGWPVFLSEFGVDNRGGNANDNRYYGCAAAVAADLDLDWALWTLQGSYYLRQGVLDLDEVYGVLDRAWSRPRNDTALRRVQPLQRPLRGPGYAEAAPYTVLFHPATGLCVLRRSLTQPLELGACADTEAWEYAPQQGRLALRDSPLMCLRAQGAGRPVRLGTPCDDDMSRWRLVSDSKLHVAVNTSSSSSSGSGSGMLCLDVGADGQSVVTNPCRCLSADNSCDPESQWFKLVSSTRSVAANGMLAELPVKLGSSKIRSL
;
A
#
# COMPACT_ATOMS: atom_id res chain seq x y z
N MET A 1 11.19 14.94 -25.87
CA MET A 1 9.89 14.35 -25.53
C MET A 1 8.90 14.39 -26.71
N GLN A 2 8.19 15.50 -26.98
CA GLN A 2 7.06 15.54 -27.94
C GLN A 2 7.36 14.99 -29.34
N ARG A 3 8.41 15.48 -30.03
CA ARG A 3 8.75 15.00 -31.39
C ARG A 3 9.02 13.48 -31.44
N GLY A 4 9.62 12.92 -30.39
CA GLY A 4 9.88 11.49 -30.30
C GLY A 4 8.58 10.71 -30.09
N ALA A 5 7.71 11.19 -29.21
CA ALA A 5 6.42 10.58 -28.93
C ALA A 5 5.54 10.55 -30.20
N GLU A 6 5.46 11.66 -30.95
CA GLU A 6 4.74 11.71 -32.24
C GLU A 6 5.33 10.76 -33.28
N ALA A 7 6.67 10.64 -33.36
CA ALA A 7 7.31 9.70 -34.29
C ALA A 7 6.99 8.23 -33.95
N VAL A 8 7.01 7.86 -32.66
CA VAL A 8 6.64 6.51 -32.21
C VAL A 8 5.18 6.22 -32.53
N HIS A 9 4.27 7.16 -32.23
CA HIS A 9 2.85 6.99 -32.51
C HIS A 9 2.55 6.89 -34.02
N ALA A 10 3.21 7.71 -34.84
CA ALA A 10 3.08 7.64 -36.30
C ALA A 10 3.55 6.29 -36.87
N ALA A 11 4.61 5.70 -36.29
CA ALA A 11 5.09 4.39 -36.69
C ALA A 11 4.13 3.26 -36.27
N ASN A 12 3.51 3.35 -35.09
CA ASN A 12 2.50 2.40 -34.65
C ASN A 12 1.44 3.06 -33.75
N PRO A 13 0.25 3.38 -34.28
CA PRO A 13 -0.78 4.07 -33.50
C PRO A 13 -1.50 3.15 -32.50
N ARG A 14 -1.20 1.84 -32.45
CA ARG A 14 -1.86 0.88 -31.57
C ARG A 14 -1.20 0.74 -30.20
N VAL A 15 0.05 1.18 -30.04
CA VAL A 15 0.77 1.05 -28.76
C VAL A 15 0.49 2.22 -27.82
N LEU A 16 0.66 1.97 -26.52
CA LEU A 16 0.80 3.01 -25.51
C LEU A 16 2.21 3.61 -25.62
N VAL A 17 2.32 4.93 -25.59
CA VAL A 17 3.61 5.63 -25.55
C VAL A 17 3.87 6.10 -24.12
N ILE A 18 4.95 5.61 -23.52
CA ILE A 18 5.37 6.01 -22.17
C ILE A 18 6.45 7.09 -22.30
N LEU A 19 6.29 8.19 -21.60
CA LEU A 19 7.20 9.35 -21.66
C LEU A 19 7.96 9.49 -20.34
N SER A 20 9.27 9.32 -20.42
CA SER A 20 10.21 9.37 -19.29
C SER A 20 10.58 10.79 -18.88
N GLY A 21 10.99 10.94 -17.62
CA GLY A 21 11.32 12.22 -17.01
C GLY A 21 12.77 12.65 -17.17
N LEU A 22 13.19 13.56 -16.31
CA LEU A 22 14.59 13.94 -16.13
C LEU A 22 15.17 13.24 -14.90
N SER A 23 16.50 13.31 -14.77
CA SER A 23 17.22 12.83 -13.58
C SER A 23 16.97 11.35 -13.29
N PHE A 24 17.18 10.49 -14.30
CA PHE A 24 16.89 9.06 -14.24
C PHE A 24 15.41 8.80 -13.90
N ASP A 25 14.53 9.51 -14.60
CA ASP A 25 13.06 9.41 -14.48
C ASP A 25 12.51 9.69 -13.10
N ASN A 26 13.25 10.43 -12.28
CA ASN A 26 12.77 10.87 -10.97
C ASN A 26 11.92 12.15 -11.05
N ASP A 27 12.00 12.93 -12.14
CA ASP A 27 11.47 14.29 -12.19
C ASP A 27 10.68 14.62 -13.46
N LEU A 28 9.39 14.92 -13.30
CA LEU A 28 8.44 15.40 -14.30
C LEU A 28 7.91 16.80 -13.96
N ALA A 29 8.53 17.53 -13.02
CA ALA A 29 8.05 18.83 -12.53
C ALA A 29 8.08 19.89 -13.64
N PHE A 30 8.94 19.74 -14.65
CA PHE A 30 9.00 20.63 -15.80
C PHE A 30 7.70 20.67 -16.61
N LEU A 31 6.84 19.65 -16.50
CA LEU A 31 5.53 19.61 -17.15
C LEU A 31 4.52 20.60 -16.51
N ASN A 32 4.79 21.11 -15.30
CA ASN A 32 3.97 22.17 -14.70
C ASN A 32 4.01 23.46 -15.51
N SER A 33 5.18 23.82 -16.05
CA SER A 33 5.35 25.04 -16.83
C SER A 33 5.31 24.79 -18.34
N ARG A 34 5.55 23.55 -18.77
CA ARG A 34 5.63 23.19 -20.18
C ARG A 34 5.01 21.82 -20.44
N GLN A 35 3.68 21.79 -20.50
CA GLN A 35 2.94 20.59 -20.86
C GLN A 35 3.29 20.11 -22.28
N VAL A 36 3.18 18.80 -22.49
CA VAL A 36 3.26 18.21 -23.83
C VAL A 36 1.97 18.45 -24.60
N SER A 37 2.09 18.73 -25.89
CA SER A 37 0.95 18.76 -26.81
C SER A 37 1.08 17.56 -27.75
N LEU A 38 0.22 16.55 -27.57
CA LEU A 38 0.27 15.31 -28.34
C LEU A 38 -1.03 15.13 -29.12
N SER A 39 -0.92 14.71 -30.38
CA SER A 39 -2.07 14.38 -31.23
C SER A 39 -2.86 13.15 -30.74
N PHE A 40 -2.31 12.41 -29.79
CA PHE A 40 -2.80 11.12 -29.28
C PHE A 40 -2.83 11.03 -27.74
N ALA A 41 -3.09 12.12 -27.03
CA ALA A 41 -3.01 12.20 -25.55
C ALA A 41 -3.63 11.01 -24.79
N ARG A 42 -4.72 10.40 -25.27
CA ARG A 42 -5.36 9.22 -24.66
C ARG A 42 -4.57 7.90 -24.78
N LYS A 43 -3.42 7.91 -25.44
CA LYS A 43 -2.48 6.79 -25.60
C LYS A 43 -1.08 7.16 -25.10
N ALA A 44 -0.99 8.14 -24.21
CA ALA A 44 0.24 8.52 -23.56
C ALA A 44 0.12 8.32 -22.05
N ALA A 45 1.22 7.87 -21.45
CA ALA A 45 1.42 7.77 -20.02
C ALA A 45 2.80 8.34 -19.66
N PHE A 46 2.99 8.75 -18.42
CA PHE A 46 4.30 9.13 -17.90
C PHE A 46 4.85 8.05 -17.00
N GLU A 47 6.17 7.99 -16.87
CA GLU A 47 6.81 7.07 -15.95
C GLU A 47 7.66 7.79 -14.90
N VAL A 48 7.77 7.15 -13.73
CA VAL A 48 8.61 7.61 -12.64
C VAL A 48 9.39 6.46 -12.04
N HIS A 49 10.67 6.70 -11.76
CA HIS A 49 11.49 5.82 -10.95
C HIS A 49 11.43 6.25 -9.49
N TRP A 50 11.46 5.29 -8.57
CA TRP A 50 11.57 5.57 -7.14
C TRP A 50 12.45 4.54 -6.45
N TYR A 51 13.63 4.98 -6.05
CA TYR A 51 14.58 4.17 -5.28
C TYR A 51 15.04 4.91 -4.03
N SER A 52 15.35 4.15 -2.99
CA SER A 52 15.84 4.69 -1.72
C SER A 52 17.11 5.54 -1.91
N PHE A 53 18.02 5.11 -2.78
CA PHE A 53 19.32 5.74 -3.03
C PHE A 53 19.22 7.08 -3.75
N SER A 54 18.07 7.39 -4.36
CA SER A 54 17.83 8.71 -4.99
C SER A 54 17.83 9.85 -3.96
N ASN A 55 17.74 9.51 -2.67
CA ASN A 55 17.80 10.43 -1.53
C ASN A 55 19.01 10.15 -0.63
N GLY A 56 20.11 9.64 -1.19
CA GLY A 56 21.32 9.35 -0.44
C GLY A 56 21.08 8.33 0.68
N GLN A 57 21.38 8.71 1.93
CA GLN A 57 21.22 7.87 3.12
C GLN A 57 20.06 8.31 4.02
N GLU A 58 19.14 9.14 3.52
CA GLU A 58 18.09 9.73 4.35
C GLU A 58 17.17 8.67 5.01
N TRP A 59 16.87 7.55 4.33
CA TRP A 59 16.05 6.49 4.94
C TRP A 59 16.78 5.76 6.07
N ALA A 60 18.09 5.55 5.92
CA ALA A 60 18.90 4.95 6.97
C ALA A 60 19.15 5.90 8.16
N ALA A 61 19.34 7.20 7.89
CA ALA A 61 19.76 8.18 8.90
C ALA A 61 18.61 8.91 9.58
N GLY A 62 17.43 9.01 8.95
CA GLY A 62 16.29 9.76 9.46
C GLY A 62 15.21 8.88 10.12
N SER A 63 14.22 9.53 10.74
CA SER A 63 13.01 8.86 11.23
C SER A 63 12.21 8.32 10.05
N PRO A 64 11.89 7.00 9.98
CA PRO A 64 11.15 6.43 8.86
C PRO A 64 9.80 7.11 8.61
N ASN A 65 9.14 7.59 9.67
CA ASN A 65 7.88 8.32 9.56
C ASN A 65 8.04 9.67 8.84
N GLU A 66 8.97 10.52 9.31
CA GLU A 66 9.20 11.85 8.74
C GLU A 66 9.80 11.76 7.33
N VAL A 67 10.70 10.80 7.11
CA VAL A 67 11.33 10.55 5.81
C VAL A 67 10.30 10.06 4.79
N CYS A 68 9.43 9.12 5.18
CA CYS A 68 8.34 8.67 4.30
C CYS A 68 7.41 9.82 3.92
N ALA A 69 7.01 10.66 4.88
CA ALA A 69 6.17 11.82 4.62
C ALA A 69 6.83 12.81 3.66
N ARG A 70 8.07 13.20 3.94
CA ARG A 70 8.80 14.22 3.16
C ARG A 70 9.17 13.73 1.76
N ILE A 71 9.72 12.52 1.63
CA ILE A 71 10.13 11.97 0.34
C ILE A 71 8.91 11.61 -0.49
N GLY A 72 7.87 10.99 0.10
CA GLY A 72 6.60 10.73 -0.59
C GLY A 72 6.00 12.02 -1.15
N ALA A 73 5.92 13.09 -0.34
CA ALA A 73 5.45 14.39 -0.82
C ALA A 73 6.35 15.01 -1.91
N SER A 74 7.67 14.76 -1.87
CA SER A 74 8.60 15.19 -2.92
C SER A 74 8.33 14.47 -4.24
N VAL A 75 8.13 13.14 -4.21
CA VAL A 75 7.77 12.35 -5.40
C VAL A 75 6.41 12.78 -5.95
N SER A 76 5.42 13.03 -5.09
CA SER A 76 4.12 13.55 -5.53
C SER A 76 4.26 14.89 -6.26
N ARG A 77 4.99 15.85 -5.69
CA ARG A 77 5.19 17.16 -6.34
C ARG A 77 5.97 17.11 -7.64
N ARG A 78 6.89 16.15 -7.79
CA ARG A 78 7.74 16.05 -8.98
C ARG A 78 7.17 15.17 -10.07
N ALA A 79 6.29 14.21 -9.76
CA ALA A 79 5.77 13.26 -10.74
C ALA A 79 4.28 12.96 -10.56
N LEU A 80 3.85 12.52 -9.37
CA LEU A 80 2.51 11.94 -9.21
C LEU A 80 1.37 12.96 -9.27
N TYR A 81 1.66 14.27 -9.18
CA TYR A 81 0.67 15.34 -9.40
C TYR A 81 -0.01 15.27 -10.77
N LEU A 82 0.62 14.61 -11.76
CA LEU A 82 0.05 14.40 -13.08
C LEU A 82 -1.22 13.52 -13.04
N LEU A 83 -1.35 12.63 -12.04
CA LEU A 83 -2.56 11.85 -11.82
C LEU A 83 -3.77 12.76 -11.59
N ASP A 84 -3.61 13.81 -10.80
CA ASP A 84 -4.65 14.82 -10.55
C ASP A 84 -4.98 15.66 -11.80
N GLN A 85 -4.05 15.73 -12.75
CA GLN A 85 -4.26 16.37 -14.06
C GLN A 85 -4.89 15.42 -15.10
N GLY A 86 -5.20 14.17 -14.72
CA GLY A 86 -5.81 13.18 -15.59
C GLY A 86 -4.83 12.42 -16.49
N TRP A 87 -3.53 12.54 -16.25
CA TRP A 87 -2.50 11.76 -16.96
C TRP A 87 -2.19 10.48 -16.20
N PRO A 88 -2.14 9.31 -16.87
CA PRO A 88 -1.62 8.10 -16.25
C PRO A 88 -0.14 8.26 -15.89
N VAL A 89 0.23 7.86 -14.67
CA VAL A 89 1.62 7.78 -14.22
C VAL A 89 1.91 6.37 -13.74
N PHE A 90 2.94 5.76 -14.32
CA PHE A 90 3.38 4.40 -14.07
C PHE A 90 4.66 4.42 -13.23
N LEU A 91 4.69 3.67 -12.12
CA LEU A 91 5.92 3.47 -11.33
C LEU A 91 6.79 2.43 -12.05
N SER A 92 7.51 2.86 -13.08
CA SER A 92 8.19 1.95 -14.01
C SER A 92 9.41 1.27 -13.43
N GLU A 93 10.02 1.86 -12.41
CA GLU A 93 11.08 1.21 -11.66
C GLU A 93 11.06 1.57 -10.18
N PHE A 94 11.10 0.53 -9.36
CA PHE A 94 11.42 0.59 -7.94
C PHE A 94 11.96 -0.78 -7.53
N GLY A 95 12.63 -0.84 -6.39
CA GLY A 95 13.15 -2.09 -5.87
C GLY A 95 14.05 -1.89 -4.66
N VAL A 96 14.53 -3.00 -4.13
CA VAL A 96 15.40 -3.07 -2.96
C VAL A 96 16.46 -4.14 -3.15
N ASP A 97 17.59 -4.00 -2.45
CA ASP A 97 18.53 -5.09 -2.27
C ASP A 97 17.87 -6.25 -1.51
N ASN A 98 17.46 -7.27 -2.26
CA ASN A 98 16.73 -8.42 -1.75
C ASN A 98 17.60 -9.34 -0.89
N ARG A 99 18.89 -9.04 -0.66
CA ARG A 99 19.68 -9.70 0.39
C ARG A 99 19.27 -9.24 1.80
N GLY A 100 18.57 -8.11 1.91
CA GLY A 100 18.06 -7.58 3.18
C GLY A 100 19.08 -6.86 4.06
N GLY A 101 20.33 -6.70 3.60
CA GLY A 101 21.39 -6.02 4.35
C GLY A 101 21.43 -4.50 4.20
N ASN A 102 20.58 -3.91 3.35
CA ASN A 102 20.58 -2.48 3.06
C ASN A 102 19.50 -1.76 3.89
N ALA A 103 19.93 -1.01 4.92
CA ALA A 103 19.02 -0.29 5.81
C ALA A 103 18.17 0.77 5.10
N ASN A 104 18.72 1.43 4.07
CA ASN A 104 18.03 2.46 3.31
C ASN A 104 16.85 1.85 2.53
N ASP A 105 17.11 0.74 1.84
CA ASP A 105 16.12 -0.03 1.09
C ASP A 105 15.04 -0.62 1.99
N ASN A 106 15.44 -1.27 3.09
CA ASN A 106 14.52 -1.91 4.01
C ASN A 106 13.48 -0.92 4.58
N ARG A 107 13.93 0.29 4.97
CA ARG A 107 13.07 1.34 5.53
C ARG A 107 12.24 2.08 4.48
N TYR A 108 12.71 2.12 3.24
CA TYR A 108 12.03 2.72 2.10
C TYR A 108 10.80 1.90 1.66
N TYR A 109 10.95 0.58 1.61
CA TYR A 109 10.07 -0.26 0.82
C TYR A 109 8.62 -0.30 1.32
N GLY A 110 8.40 -0.29 2.64
CA GLY A 110 7.06 -0.18 3.22
C GLY A 110 6.37 1.14 2.84
N CYS A 111 7.12 2.24 2.77
CA CYS A 111 6.58 3.54 2.34
C CYS A 111 6.19 3.52 0.87
N ALA A 112 7.04 2.97 0.00
CA ALA A 112 6.77 2.84 -1.43
C ALA A 112 5.50 2.02 -1.69
N ALA A 113 5.37 0.86 -1.02
CA ALA A 113 4.20 0.00 -1.12
C ALA A 113 2.93 0.70 -0.63
N ALA A 114 3.02 1.49 0.45
CA ALA A 114 1.89 2.26 0.96
C ALA A 114 1.40 3.31 -0.05
N VAL A 115 2.32 4.04 -0.70
CA VAL A 115 1.98 5.05 -1.71
C VAL A 115 1.44 4.40 -2.98
N ALA A 116 2.05 3.31 -3.43
CA ALA A 116 1.57 2.56 -4.59
C ALA A 116 0.15 2.01 -4.36
N ALA A 117 -0.16 1.50 -3.17
CA ALA A 117 -1.51 1.10 -2.79
C ALA A 117 -2.48 2.28 -2.76
N ASP A 118 -2.10 3.37 -2.07
CA ASP A 118 -2.96 4.54 -1.86
C ASP A 118 -3.37 5.24 -3.14
N LEU A 119 -2.45 5.31 -4.09
CA LEU A 119 -2.68 5.91 -5.41
C LEU A 119 -3.16 4.88 -6.43
N ASP A 120 -3.07 3.59 -6.13
CA ASP A 120 -3.37 2.48 -7.03
C ASP A 120 -2.56 2.58 -8.33
N LEU A 121 -1.24 2.72 -8.16
CA LEU A 121 -0.31 2.87 -9.29
C LEU A 121 -0.13 1.53 -10.00
N ASP A 122 -0.13 1.55 -11.33
CA ASP A 122 0.55 0.51 -12.10
C ASP A 122 2.06 0.59 -11.82
N TRP A 123 2.75 -0.56 -11.79
CA TRP A 123 4.16 -0.61 -11.43
C TRP A 123 4.94 -1.71 -12.15
N ALA A 124 6.26 -1.51 -12.27
CA ALA A 124 7.23 -2.55 -12.62
C ALA A 124 8.36 -2.59 -11.58
N LEU A 125 8.58 -3.77 -11.02
CA LEU A 125 9.62 -4.00 -10.03
C LEU A 125 10.92 -4.34 -10.76
N TRP A 126 11.97 -3.60 -10.44
CA TRP A 126 13.32 -3.93 -10.88
C TRP A 126 13.93 -4.94 -9.91
N THR A 127 14.16 -6.20 -10.30
CA THR A 127 13.95 -6.83 -11.62
C THR A 127 13.67 -8.33 -11.43
N LEU A 128 13.23 -9.07 -12.45
CA LEU A 128 12.98 -10.51 -12.32
C LEU A 128 14.28 -11.32 -12.18
N GLN A 129 15.32 -10.99 -12.94
CA GLN A 129 16.52 -11.82 -13.08
C GLN A 129 17.33 -11.95 -11.79
N GLY A 130 17.92 -13.12 -11.55
CA GLY A 130 18.83 -13.37 -10.42
C GLY A 130 20.29 -13.09 -10.71
N SER A 131 20.71 -13.15 -11.97
CA SER A 131 22.07 -12.83 -12.41
C SER A 131 22.09 -12.32 -13.86
N TYR A 132 23.23 -11.79 -14.28
CA TYR A 132 23.46 -11.35 -15.67
C TYR A 132 24.34 -12.32 -16.42
N TYR A 133 24.01 -12.65 -17.66
CA TYR A 133 24.95 -13.34 -18.54
C TYR A 133 26.29 -12.58 -18.63
N LEU A 134 26.23 -11.25 -18.82
CA LEU A 134 27.36 -10.33 -18.75
C LEU A 134 26.85 -8.95 -18.31
N ARG A 135 27.47 -8.33 -17.30
CA ARG A 135 27.21 -6.93 -16.93
C ARG A 135 28.51 -6.25 -16.53
N GLN A 136 28.80 -5.11 -17.16
CA GLN A 136 30.00 -4.32 -16.89
C GLN A 136 31.32 -5.14 -16.97
N GLY A 137 31.37 -6.11 -17.89
CA GLY A 137 32.54 -6.99 -18.05
C GLY A 137 32.61 -8.19 -17.11
N VAL A 138 31.65 -8.35 -16.19
CA VAL A 138 31.58 -9.47 -15.25
C VAL A 138 30.55 -10.48 -15.74
N LEU A 139 31.00 -11.72 -15.96
CA LEU A 139 30.14 -12.86 -16.26
C LEU A 139 29.40 -13.32 -15.01
N ASP A 140 28.14 -13.70 -15.15
CA ASP A 140 27.29 -14.19 -14.05
C ASP A 140 27.29 -13.24 -12.83
N LEU A 141 27.24 -11.93 -13.09
CA LEU A 141 27.15 -10.93 -12.04
C LEU A 141 25.82 -11.10 -11.30
N ASP A 142 25.88 -11.25 -9.98
CA ASP A 142 24.69 -11.42 -9.13
C ASP A 142 23.83 -10.15 -9.15
N GLU A 143 22.55 -10.28 -9.52
CA GLU A 143 21.57 -9.19 -9.45
C GLU A 143 20.88 -9.23 -8.10
N VAL A 144 21.42 -8.46 -7.15
CA VAL A 144 20.95 -8.47 -5.76
C VAL A 144 19.60 -7.77 -5.59
N TYR A 145 19.17 -6.92 -6.54
CA TYR A 145 17.80 -6.38 -6.61
C TYR A 145 16.83 -7.35 -7.29
N GLY A 146 17.31 -8.48 -7.80
CA GLY A 146 16.51 -9.50 -8.45
C GLY A 146 15.45 -10.12 -7.54
N VAL A 147 14.26 -10.37 -8.08
CA VAL A 147 13.20 -11.17 -7.45
C VAL A 147 13.69 -12.60 -7.26
N LEU A 148 14.37 -13.16 -8.25
CA LEU A 148 14.95 -14.49 -8.17
C LEU A 148 16.33 -14.48 -7.52
N ASP A 149 16.68 -15.59 -6.87
CA ASP A 149 18.05 -15.81 -6.40
C ASP A 149 19.02 -16.04 -7.58
N ARG A 150 20.33 -15.96 -7.32
CA ARG A 150 21.36 -16.10 -8.36
C ARG A 150 21.24 -17.40 -9.15
N ALA A 151 20.70 -18.45 -8.54
CA ALA A 151 20.47 -19.76 -9.14
C ALA A 151 19.19 -19.84 -9.98
N TRP A 152 18.40 -18.76 -10.06
CA TRP A 152 17.12 -18.70 -10.77
C TRP A 152 16.09 -19.73 -10.29
N SER A 153 16.20 -20.14 -9.03
CA SER A 153 15.50 -21.33 -8.51
C SER A 153 14.35 -21.01 -7.57
N ARG A 154 14.37 -19.84 -6.93
CA ARG A 154 13.39 -19.41 -5.94
C ARG A 154 13.42 -17.88 -5.76
N PRO A 155 12.40 -17.29 -5.12
CA PRO A 155 12.48 -15.91 -4.67
C PRO A 155 13.71 -15.69 -3.78
N ARG A 156 14.44 -14.58 -4.00
CA ARG A 156 15.57 -14.18 -3.16
C ARG A 156 15.11 -13.76 -1.77
N ASN A 157 13.95 -13.10 -1.68
CA ASN A 157 13.37 -12.61 -0.44
C ASN A 157 11.84 -12.68 -0.48
N ASP A 158 11.28 -13.69 0.19
CA ASP A 158 9.82 -13.89 0.21
C ASP A 158 9.08 -12.74 0.89
N THR A 159 9.69 -12.09 1.90
CA THR A 159 9.07 -10.94 2.58
C THR A 159 8.98 -9.76 1.64
N ALA A 160 10.04 -9.46 0.89
CA ALA A 160 10.03 -8.37 -0.08
C ALA A 160 9.04 -8.64 -1.24
N LEU A 161 8.95 -9.89 -1.71
CA LEU A 161 8.00 -10.27 -2.74
C LEU A 161 6.54 -10.16 -2.27
N ARG A 162 6.24 -10.60 -1.05
CA ARG A 162 4.88 -10.52 -0.46
C ARG A 162 4.36 -9.08 -0.36
N ARG A 163 5.23 -8.09 -0.08
CA ARG A 163 4.85 -6.68 0.04
C ARG A 163 4.16 -6.11 -1.21
N VAL A 164 4.58 -6.55 -2.39
CA VAL A 164 4.05 -6.05 -3.69
C VAL A 164 3.00 -6.97 -4.31
N GLN A 165 2.86 -8.21 -3.85
CA GLN A 165 1.82 -9.13 -4.29
C GLN A 165 0.38 -8.54 -4.27
N PRO A 166 -0.09 -7.84 -3.21
CA PRO A 166 -1.45 -7.28 -3.20
C PRO A 166 -1.66 -6.16 -4.23
N LEU A 167 -0.56 -5.54 -4.68
CA LEU A 167 -0.55 -4.45 -5.66
C LEU A 167 -0.59 -4.96 -7.11
N GLN A 168 -0.45 -6.27 -7.36
CA GLN A 168 -0.46 -6.83 -8.72
C GLN A 168 -1.80 -6.70 -9.43
N ARG A 169 -2.89 -6.60 -8.65
CA ARG A 169 -4.21 -6.28 -9.18
C ARG A 169 -4.49 -4.81 -8.89
N PRO A 170 -5.22 -4.09 -9.75
CA PRO A 170 -5.73 -2.76 -9.41
C PRO A 170 -6.71 -2.84 -8.25
N LEU A 171 -6.61 -1.93 -7.29
CA LEU A 171 -7.56 -1.78 -6.18
C LEU A 171 -8.80 -1.01 -6.64
N ARG A 172 -8.66 -0.14 -7.64
CA ARG A 172 -9.70 0.66 -8.28
C ARG A 172 -9.43 0.80 -9.79
N GLY A 173 -10.29 1.56 -10.47
CA GLY A 173 -10.07 1.97 -11.85
C GLY A 173 -11.04 1.37 -12.88
N PRO A 174 -10.95 1.83 -14.15
CA PRO A 174 -11.85 1.40 -15.22
C PRO A 174 -11.80 -0.11 -15.41
N GLY A 175 -12.96 -0.77 -15.40
CA GLY A 175 -13.07 -2.23 -15.52
C GLY A 175 -12.96 -3.00 -14.19
N TYR A 176 -12.68 -2.33 -13.07
CA TYR A 176 -12.58 -2.92 -11.72
C TYR A 176 -13.57 -2.30 -10.71
N ALA A 177 -14.70 -1.75 -11.20
CA ALA A 177 -15.78 -1.19 -10.39
C ALA A 177 -16.81 -2.27 -9.97
N GLU A 178 -16.32 -3.35 -9.36
CA GLU A 178 -17.10 -4.52 -8.96
C GLU A 178 -18.01 -4.23 -7.74
N ALA A 179 -17.62 -3.26 -6.91
CA ALA A 179 -18.39 -2.75 -5.78
C ALA A 179 -18.30 -1.22 -5.70
N ALA A 180 -19.24 -0.60 -4.97
CA ALA A 180 -19.12 0.80 -4.58
C ALA A 180 -17.79 1.01 -3.83
N PRO A 181 -17.16 2.20 -3.90
CA PRO A 181 -15.91 2.47 -3.20
C PRO A 181 -16.01 2.17 -1.69
N TYR A 182 -14.95 1.58 -1.14
CA TYR A 182 -14.79 1.33 0.29
C TYR A 182 -13.33 1.45 0.70
N THR A 183 -13.10 1.49 2.00
CA THR A 183 -11.76 1.52 2.59
C THR A 183 -11.28 0.10 2.90
N VAL A 184 -10.02 -0.15 2.61
CA VAL A 184 -9.25 -1.32 3.04
C VAL A 184 -8.17 -0.85 4.01
N LEU A 185 -7.96 -1.57 5.12
CA LEU A 185 -6.82 -1.34 6.00
C LEU A 185 -5.65 -2.20 5.53
N PHE A 186 -4.74 -1.60 4.77
CA PHE A 186 -3.57 -2.24 4.20
C PHE A 186 -2.36 -2.12 5.13
N HIS A 187 -1.64 -3.22 5.37
CA HIS A 187 -0.41 -3.25 6.14
C HIS A 187 0.81 -3.37 5.20
N PRO A 188 1.54 -2.28 4.92
CA PRO A 188 2.52 -2.24 3.83
C PRO A 188 3.72 -3.19 4.01
N ALA A 189 4.15 -3.43 5.26
CA ALA A 189 5.32 -4.25 5.52
C ALA A 189 5.09 -5.76 5.29
N THR A 190 3.82 -6.21 5.32
CA THR A 190 3.45 -7.61 5.08
C THR A 190 2.79 -7.83 3.72
N GLY A 191 2.24 -6.77 3.11
CA GLY A 191 1.42 -6.91 1.90
C GLY A 191 0.03 -7.52 2.18
N LEU A 192 -0.43 -7.47 3.43
CA LEU A 192 -1.70 -8.05 3.87
C LEU A 192 -2.68 -6.94 4.29
N CYS A 193 -3.94 -7.30 4.40
CA CYS A 193 -5.00 -6.40 4.85
C CYS A 193 -5.68 -6.93 6.11
N VAL A 194 -6.31 -6.04 6.87
CA VAL A 194 -7.10 -6.42 8.04
C VAL A 194 -8.36 -7.16 7.58
N LEU A 195 -8.54 -8.36 8.12
CA LEU A 195 -9.65 -9.27 7.84
C LEU A 195 -10.41 -9.60 9.11
N ARG A 196 -11.66 -9.99 8.92
CA ARG A 196 -12.51 -10.57 9.96
C ARG A 196 -12.87 -12.00 9.56
N ARG A 197 -12.46 -12.98 10.36
CA ARG A 197 -12.87 -14.39 10.14
C ARG A 197 -14.26 -14.69 10.70
N SER A 198 -14.61 -14.10 11.84
CA SER A 198 -15.94 -14.21 12.44
C SER A 198 -16.27 -12.99 13.29
N LEU A 199 -17.51 -12.86 13.75
CA LEU A 199 -17.93 -11.78 14.65
C LEU A 199 -17.28 -11.85 16.04
N THR A 200 -16.87 -13.03 16.48
CA THR A 200 -16.38 -13.28 17.85
C THR A 200 -14.87 -13.38 17.94
N GLN A 201 -14.19 -13.62 16.81
CA GLN A 201 -12.74 -13.69 16.75
C GLN A 201 -12.11 -12.30 16.61
N PRO A 202 -10.88 -12.11 17.12
CA PRO A 202 -10.09 -10.93 16.82
C PRO A 202 -9.87 -10.72 15.33
N LEU A 203 -9.59 -9.47 14.96
CA LEU A 203 -9.13 -9.15 13.61
C LEU A 203 -7.70 -9.64 13.40
N GLU A 204 -7.40 -10.04 12.17
CA GLU A 204 -6.09 -10.54 11.78
C GLU A 204 -5.71 -10.01 10.39
N LEU A 205 -4.43 -10.17 10.04
CA LEU A 205 -3.94 -9.92 8.69
C LEU A 205 -4.18 -11.13 7.80
N GLY A 206 -4.59 -10.87 6.56
CA GLY A 206 -4.63 -11.88 5.50
C GLY A 206 -4.75 -11.27 4.11
N ALA A 207 -5.14 -12.09 3.13
CA ALA A 207 -5.19 -11.67 1.74
C ALA A 207 -6.17 -10.51 1.54
N CYS A 208 -5.73 -9.44 0.86
CA CYS A 208 -6.55 -8.26 0.63
C CYS A 208 -7.81 -8.49 -0.22
N ALA A 209 -7.91 -9.64 -0.91
CA ALA A 209 -9.13 -10.06 -1.59
C ALA A 209 -10.26 -10.45 -0.62
N ASP A 210 -9.91 -10.85 0.60
CA ASP A 210 -10.85 -11.35 1.61
C ASP A 210 -11.30 -10.26 2.60
N THR A 211 -10.88 -9.01 2.38
CA THR A 211 -11.10 -7.91 3.32
C THR A 211 -12.54 -7.44 3.35
N GLU A 212 -12.95 -6.96 4.52
CA GLU A 212 -14.25 -6.36 4.73
C GLU A 212 -14.33 -4.98 4.05
N ALA A 213 -15.54 -4.56 3.70
CA ALA A 213 -15.78 -3.20 3.26
C ALA A 213 -15.82 -2.25 4.45
N TRP A 214 -14.77 -1.46 4.66
CA TRP A 214 -14.74 -0.43 5.70
C TRP A 214 -15.18 0.92 5.17
N GLU A 215 -15.64 1.77 6.08
CA GLU A 215 -15.90 3.18 5.88
C GLU A 215 -15.13 3.97 6.94
N TYR A 216 -14.27 4.90 6.51
CA TYR A 216 -13.59 5.83 7.41
C TYR A 216 -14.20 7.22 7.31
N ALA A 217 -14.72 7.72 8.43
CA ALA A 217 -15.26 9.06 8.55
C ALA A 217 -14.28 9.92 9.38
N PRO A 218 -13.34 10.65 8.75
CA PRO A 218 -12.19 11.26 9.44
C PRO A 218 -12.57 12.34 10.45
N GLN A 219 -13.67 13.07 10.20
CA GLN A 219 -14.14 14.11 11.12
C GLN A 219 -14.62 13.52 12.45
N GLN A 220 -15.33 12.39 12.39
CA GLN A 220 -15.80 11.67 13.56
C GLN A 220 -14.72 10.72 14.14
N GLY A 221 -13.71 10.36 13.34
CA GLY A 221 -12.77 9.29 13.66
C GLY A 221 -13.39 7.90 13.61
N ARG A 222 -14.56 7.75 12.98
CA ARG A 222 -15.29 6.47 12.94
C ARG A 222 -14.72 5.60 11.83
N LEU A 223 -14.25 4.40 12.19
CA LEU A 223 -13.87 3.37 11.22
C LEU A 223 -14.80 2.16 11.42
N ALA A 224 -15.73 1.95 10.50
CA ALA A 224 -16.80 0.97 10.66
C ALA A 224 -16.97 0.10 9.42
N LEU A 225 -17.69 -1.02 9.56
CA LEU A 225 -18.13 -1.78 8.41
C LEU A 225 -19.14 -0.94 7.61
N ARG A 226 -18.88 -0.73 6.32
CA ARG A 226 -19.71 0.08 5.43
C ARG A 226 -21.16 -0.39 5.43
N ASP A 227 -21.35 -1.70 5.35
CA ASP A 227 -22.68 -2.32 5.23
C ASP A 227 -23.27 -2.67 6.63
N SER A 228 -22.58 -2.32 7.72
CA SER A 228 -23.04 -2.50 9.10
C SER A 228 -22.46 -1.40 10.00
N PRO A 229 -22.91 -0.13 9.84
CA PRO A 229 -22.21 1.05 10.39
C PRO A 229 -22.21 1.14 11.91
N LEU A 230 -23.04 0.33 12.60
CA LEU A 230 -23.05 0.19 14.06
C LEU A 230 -21.85 -0.63 14.57
N MET A 231 -21.23 -1.45 13.73
CA MET A 231 -20.05 -2.23 14.09
C MET A 231 -18.79 -1.48 13.67
N CYS A 232 -18.09 -0.89 14.63
CA CYS A 232 -16.85 -0.16 14.39
C CYS A 232 -15.63 -0.86 14.97
N LEU A 233 -14.48 -0.54 14.39
CA LEU A 233 -13.18 -0.90 14.92
C LEU A 233 -13.03 -0.31 16.33
N ARG A 234 -12.65 -1.14 17.29
CA ARG A 234 -12.55 -0.75 18.69
C ARG A 234 -11.32 -1.36 19.35
N ALA A 235 -10.51 -0.49 19.95
CA ALA A 235 -9.37 -0.89 20.77
C ALA A 235 -9.82 -1.48 22.12
N GLN A 236 -8.99 -2.35 22.70
CA GLN A 236 -9.26 -2.99 24.00
C GLN A 236 -8.18 -2.69 25.04
N GLY A 237 -7.23 -1.81 24.71
CA GLY A 237 -6.06 -1.47 25.53
C GLY A 237 -4.75 -1.97 24.94
N ALA A 238 -3.64 -1.60 25.57
CA ALA A 238 -2.30 -2.00 25.12
C ALA A 238 -2.12 -3.52 25.16
N GLY A 239 -1.50 -4.08 24.11
CA GLY A 239 -1.28 -5.52 23.94
C GLY A 239 -2.56 -6.34 23.73
N ARG A 240 -3.73 -5.71 23.58
CA ARG A 240 -5.01 -6.42 23.41
C ARG A 240 -5.43 -6.45 21.94
N PRO A 241 -6.10 -7.54 21.50
CA PRO A 241 -6.61 -7.62 20.14
C PRO A 241 -7.70 -6.59 19.85
N VAL A 242 -7.68 -6.05 18.64
CA VAL A 242 -8.70 -5.14 18.14
C VAL A 242 -9.95 -5.93 17.75
N ARG A 243 -11.12 -5.40 18.08
CA ARG A 243 -12.41 -6.05 17.84
C ARG A 243 -13.38 -5.11 17.15
N LEU A 244 -14.43 -5.67 16.58
CA LEU A 244 -15.62 -4.90 16.22
C LEU A 244 -16.53 -4.77 17.45
N GLY A 245 -17.12 -3.59 17.63
CA GLY A 245 -18.07 -3.39 18.71
C GLY A 245 -18.81 -2.07 18.64
N THR A 246 -19.59 -1.84 19.70
CA THR A 246 -20.35 -0.62 19.99
C THR A 246 -20.01 -0.14 21.40
N PRO A 247 -20.15 1.16 21.72
CA PRO A 247 -20.52 2.25 20.82
C PRO A 247 -19.35 2.70 19.93
N CYS A 248 -19.64 3.56 18.94
CA CYS A 248 -18.70 4.00 17.89
C CYS A 248 -18.27 5.46 17.96
N ASP A 249 -18.45 6.06 19.12
CA ASP A 249 -18.23 7.48 19.38
C ASP A 249 -17.45 7.70 20.68
N ASP A 250 -16.87 6.65 21.27
CA ASP A 250 -16.02 6.77 22.44
C ASP A 250 -14.53 6.76 22.09
N ASP A 251 -13.70 7.04 23.10
CA ASP A 251 -12.26 7.22 22.92
C ASP A 251 -11.56 5.98 22.35
N MET A 252 -12.08 4.78 22.63
CA MET A 252 -11.52 3.51 22.14
C MET A 252 -12.00 3.14 20.73
N SER A 253 -12.91 3.91 20.14
CA SER A 253 -13.45 3.71 18.79
C SER A 253 -13.23 4.92 17.85
N ARG A 254 -12.60 6.01 18.36
CA ARG A 254 -12.22 7.20 17.58
C ARG A 254 -10.79 7.10 17.07
N TRP A 255 -10.64 6.67 15.82
CA TRP A 255 -9.36 6.47 15.13
C TRP A 255 -8.91 7.69 14.33
N ARG A 256 -7.62 8.02 14.43
CA ARG A 256 -6.98 9.14 13.72
C ARG A 256 -5.67 8.71 13.07
N LEU A 257 -5.33 9.36 11.96
CA LEU A 257 -4.02 9.23 11.31
C LEU A 257 -3.04 10.22 11.94
N VAL A 258 -2.26 9.77 12.92
CA VAL A 258 -1.54 10.66 13.86
C VAL A 258 -0.12 11.03 13.42
N SER A 259 0.49 10.27 12.52
CA SER A 259 1.86 10.52 12.07
C SER A 259 1.95 11.40 10.83
N ASP A 260 3.13 11.94 10.54
CA ASP A 260 3.39 12.74 9.33
C ASP A 260 3.16 11.93 8.05
N SER A 261 3.56 10.66 8.04
CA SER A 261 3.31 9.74 6.91
C SER A 261 1.84 9.31 6.78
N LYS A 262 1.00 9.61 7.80
CA LYS A 262 -0.38 9.15 7.91
C LYS A 262 -0.54 7.63 7.95
N LEU A 263 0.50 6.91 8.35
CA LEU A 263 0.50 5.44 8.46
C LEU A 263 0.18 4.93 9.88
N HIS A 264 0.19 5.79 10.89
CA HIS A 264 -0.21 5.39 12.24
C HIS A 264 -1.70 5.65 12.45
N VAL A 265 -2.51 4.58 12.50
CA VAL A 265 -3.95 4.61 12.82
C VAL A 265 -4.10 4.41 14.33
N ALA A 266 -4.52 5.45 15.05
CA ALA A 266 -4.45 5.47 16.52
C ALA A 266 -5.73 5.95 17.21
N VAL A 267 -5.95 5.45 18.42
CA VAL A 267 -6.95 5.96 19.39
C VAL A 267 -6.24 6.74 20.49
N ASN A 268 -6.94 7.70 21.11
CA ASN A 268 -6.45 8.42 22.28
C ASN A 268 -7.03 7.78 23.55
N THR A 269 -6.17 7.35 24.47
CA THR A 269 -6.52 6.68 25.72
C THR A 269 -6.33 7.57 26.95
N SER A 270 -6.07 8.87 26.78
CA SER A 270 -5.76 9.81 27.87
C SER A 270 -6.86 9.96 28.92
N SER A 271 -8.09 9.52 28.63
CA SER A 271 -9.23 9.46 29.56
C SER A 271 -9.27 8.18 30.42
N SER A 272 -8.41 7.19 30.16
CA SER A 272 -8.54 5.82 30.68
C SER A 272 -7.31 5.25 31.42
N SER A 273 -6.22 6.01 31.60
CA SER A 273 -5.04 5.52 32.33
C SER A 273 -4.39 6.57 33.23
N SER A 274 -4.66 6.45 34.53
CA SER A 274 -3.83 6.94 35.62
C SER A 274 -2.63 6.01 35.81
N SER A 275 -1.58 6.13 34.99
CA SER A 275 -0.17 5.76 35.29
C SER A 275 0.65 5.53 34.01
N GLY A 276 1.83 6.15 33.93
CA GLY A 276 2.92 5.76 33.03
C GLY A 276 3.18 6.72 31.87
N SER A 277 4.44 7.11 31.70
CA SER A 277 4.93 8.24 30.88
C SER A 277 5.01 7.97 29.37
N GLY A 278 3.92 7.48 28.76
CA GLY A 278 3.77 7.41 27.31
C GLY A 278 2.73 8.42 26.86
N SER A 279 2.88 9.00 25.66
CA SER A 279 1.77 9.70 25.01
C SER A 279 0.58 8.75 25.04
N GLY A 280 -0.55 9.14 25.65
CA GLY A 280 -1.72 8.29 25.87
C GLY A 280 -2.44 7.93 24.56
N MET A 281 -1.74 7.40 23.56
CA MET A 281 -2.25 6.97 22.28
C MET A 281 -1.85 5.52 22.04
N LEU A 282 -2.80 4.73 21.54
CA LEU A 282 -2.56 3.38 21.08
C LEU A 282 -2.71 3.32 19.56
N CYS A 283 -1.69 2.83 18.89
CA CYS A 283 -1.68 2.60 17.45
C CYS A 283 -2.10 1.17 17.15
N LEU A 284 -2.72 0.96 15.99
CA LEU A 284 -2.79 -0.37 15.38
C LEU A 284 -1.39 -0.93 15.24
N ASP A 285 -1.24 -2.21 15.56
CA ASP A 285 0.03 -2.93 15.53
C ASP A 285 -0.23 -4.37 15.10
N VAL A 286 0.77 -4.99 14.49
CA VAL A 286 0.79 -6.43 14.25
C VAL A 286 1.27 -7.12 15.53
N GLY A 287 0.49 -8.11 15.97
CA GLY A 287 0.81 -8.91 17.14
C GLY A 287 2.15 -9.65 16.99
N ALA A 288 2.70 -10.11 18.11
CA ALA A 288 3.97 -10.84 18.12
C ALA A 288 3.91 -12.18 17.34
N ASP A 289 2.71 -12.67 17.04
CA ASP A 289 2.46 -13.83 16.17
C ASP A 289 2.59 -13.51 14.67
N GLY A 290 2.76 -12.23 14.31
CA GLY A 290 2.86 -11.77 12.93
C GLY A 290 1.52 -11.74 12.17
N GLN A 291 0.39 -12.03 12.84
CA GLN A 291 -0.90 -12.20 12.20
C GLN A 291 -2.03 -11.43 12.91
N SER A 292 -2.09 -11.43 14.23
CA SER A 292 -3.15 -10.75 14.98
C SER A 292 -3.06 -9.23 14.82
N VAL A 293 -4.19 -8.53 14.78
CA VAL A 293 -4.24 -7.07 14.84
C VAL A 293 -4.52 -6.65 16.28
N VAL A 294 -3.56 -5.96 16.88
CA VAL A 294 -3.60 -5.51 18.28
C VAL A 294 -3.45 -3.99 18.37
N THR A 295 -3.58 -3.44 19.57
CA THR A 295 -3.23 -2.05 19.85
C THR A 295 -2.07 -1.96 20.84
N ASN A 296 -1.06 -1.16 20.54
CA ASN A 296 0.10 -0.92 21.40
C ASN A 296 0.40 0.59 21.50
N PRO A 297 1.17 1.05 22.51
CA PRO A 297 1.67 2.41 22.53
C PRO A 297 2.31 2.77 21.19
N CYS A 298 1.93 3.92 20.63
CA CYS A 298 2.46 4.38 19.36
C CYS A 298 3.99 4.56 19.43
N ARG A 299 4.70 4.09 18.41
CA ARG A 299 6.16 4.17 18.28
C ARG A 299 6.53 5.08 17.10
N CYS A 300 7.75 5.61 17.13
CA CYS A 300 8.36 6.37 16.02
C CYS A 300 7.51 7.52 15.44
N LEU A 301 6.72 8.20 16.29
CA LEU A 301 5.90 9.35 15.86
C LEU A 301 6.74 10.60 15.57
N SER A 302 7.94 10.71 16.15
CA SER A 302 8.86 11.84 15.98
C SER A 302 10.30 11.37 15.73
N ALA A 303 11.22 12.32 15.55
CA ALA A 303 12.64 12.29 15.15
C ALA A 303 13.61 11.19 15.66
N ASP A 304 13.15 10.12 16.28
CA ASP A 304 13.96 8.94 16.56
C ASP A 304 14.24 8.15 15.27
N ASN A 305 15.50 8.17 14.84
CA ASN A 305 15.98 7.45 13.67
C ASN A 305 16.38 5.99 13.95
N SER A 306 16.42 5.57 15.22
CA SER A 306 16.71 4.19 15.62
C SER A 306 15.45 3.31 15.66
N CYS A 307 14.27 3.96 15.66
CA CYS A 307 12.98 3.32 15.80
C CYS A 307 12.49 2.68 14.49
N ASP A 308 11.80 1.54 14.61
CA ASP A 308 11.14 0.82 13.50
C ASP A 308 9.61 0.85 13.67
N PRO A 309 8.88 1.58 12.80
CA PRO A 309 7.42 1.66 12.88
C PRO A 309 6.70 0.65 11.97
N GLU A 310 7.40 -0.22 11.23
CA GLU A 310 6.78 -0.99 10.14
C GLU A 310 5.59 -1.84 10.60
N SER A 311 5.66 -2.40 11.82
CA SER A 311 4.56 -3.18 12.44
C SER A 311 3.32 -2.34 12.80
N GLN A 312 3.46 -1.02 12.95
CA GLN A 312 2.37 -0.10 13.27
C GLN A 312 1.88 0.71 12.07
N TRP A 313 2.44 0.45 10.88
CA TRP A 313 2.04 1.13 9.65
C TRP A 313 0.83 0.45 9.02
N PHE A 314 -0.30 1.15 9.05
CA PHE A 314 -1.53 0.80 8.36
C PHE A 314 -1.96 1.95 7.47
N LYS A 315 -2.17 1.67 6.18
CA LYS A 315 -2.68 2.62 5.20
C LYS A 315 -4.16 2.34 4.95
N LEU A 316 -4.97 3.39 5.01
CA LEU A 316 -6.36 3.34 4.58
C LEU A 316 -6.39 3.56 3.06
N VAL A 317 -6.74 2.53 2.31
CA VAL A 317 -6.69 2.52 0.84
C VAL A 317 -8.09 2.38 0.27
N SER A 318 -8.40 3.07 -0.82
CA SER A 318 -9.68 2.94 -1.50
C SER A 318 -9.68 1.72 -2.43
N SER A 319 -10.75 0.92 -2.39
CA SER A 319 -10.97 -0.23 -3.26
C SER A 319 -12.37 -0.20 -3.88
N THR A 320 -12.50 -0.74 -5.09
CA THR A 320 -13.77 -1.04 -5.76
C THR A 320 -13.89 -2.51 -6.17
N ARG A 321 -13.00 -3.38 -5.68
CA ARG A 321 -13.08 -4.84 -5.91
C ARG A 321 -14.31 -5.46 -5.25
N SER A 322 -14.70 -6.64 -5.71
CA SER A 322 -15.73 -7.43 -5.05
C SER A 322 -15.34 -7.67 -3.60
N VAL A 323 -16.25 -7.37 -2.69
CA VAL A 323 -16.07 -7.63 -1.26
C VAL A 323 -16.33 -9.11 -1.02
N ALA A 324 -15.48 -9.78 -0.24
CA ALA A 324 -15.70 -11.18 0.10
C ALA A 324 -17.07 -11.36 0.73
N ALA A 325 -17.85 -12.30 0.20
CA ALA A 325 -19.21 -12.59 0.67
C ALA A 325 -19.18 -13.37 1.99
N ASN A 326 -18.65 -12.76 3.05
CA ASN A 326 -18.75 -13.26 4.43
C ASN A 326 -19.97 -12.67 5.15
N GLY A 327 -20.98 -12.24 4.39
CA GLY A 327 -22.26 -11.77 4.93
C GLY A 327 -23.02 -12.92 5.60
N MET A 328 -23.79 -12.60 6.64
CA MET A 328 -24.62 -13.55 7.41
C MET A 328 -25.56 -14.43 6.56
N LEU A 329 -25.74 -14.12 5.28
CA LEU A 329 -26.56 -14.89 4.34
C LEU A 329 -25.85 -16.11 3.72
N ALA A 330 -24.50 -16.16 3.74
CA ALA A 330 -23.75 -17.30 3.19
C ALA A 330 -23.76 -18.54 4.11
N GLU A 331 -24.12 -18.38 5.38
CA GLU A 331 -24.23 -19.48 6.35
C GLU A 331 -25.61 -20.16 6.39
N LEU A 332 -26.57 -19.72 5.56
CA LEU A 332 -27.85 -20.41 5.45
C LEU A 332 -27.73 -21.57 4.44
N PRO A 333 -27.94 -22.84 4.86
CA PRO A 333 -27.96 -23.94 3.92
C PRO A 333 -29.17 -23.75 3.00
N VAL A 334 -28.91 -23.33 1.76
CA VAL A 334 -29.93 -23.32 0.70
C VAL A 334 -30.34 -24.77 0.49
N LYS A 335 -31.50 -25.16 1.02
CA LYS A 335 -32.18 -26.40 0.62
C LYS A 335 -32.55 -26.23 -0.86
N LEU A 336 -31.71 -26.72 -1.76
CA LEU A 336 -32.05 -26.86 -3.17
C LEU A 336 -33.22 -27.84 -3.31
N GLY A 337 -34.40 -27.31 -3.61
CA GLY A 337 -35.53 -28.10 -4.08
C GLY A 337 -35.18 -28.70 -5.44
N SER A 338 -35.27 -30.03 -5.55
CA SER A 338 -35.00 -30.76 -6.77
C SER A 338 -35.94 -30.32 -7.90
N SER A 339 -35.42 -29.63 -8.90
CA SER A 339 -36.13 -29.41 -10.15
C SER A 339 -35.69 -30.45 -11.16
N LYS A 340 -36.58 -31.41 -11.45
CA LYS A 340 -36.43 -32.38 -12.53
C LYS A 340 -36.43 -31.63 -13.87
N ILE A 341 -35.34 -31.75 -14.61
CA ILE A 341 -35.28 -31.37 -16.02
C ILE A 341 -36.12 -32.40 -16.80
N ARG A 342 -37.17 -31.94 -17.49
CA ARG A 342 -37.80 -32.70 -18.57
C ARG A 342 -37.05 -32.40 -19.86
N SER A 343 -36.42 -33.42 -20.44
CA SER A 343 -35.88 -33.35 -21.79
C SER A 343 -37.00 -33.17 -22.82
N LEU A 344 -36.74 -32.31 -23.80
CA LEU A 344 -37.23 -32.45 -25.17
C LEU A 344 -36.02 -32.63 -26.08
#